data_AF-G2DYU8-F1
#
_entry.id   AF-G2DYU8-F1
#
_cell.length_a   1.000
_cell.length_b   1.000
_cell.length_c   1.000
_cell.angle_alpha   90.00
_cell.angle_beta   90.00
_cell.angle_gamma   90.00
#
_symmetry.space_group_name_H-M   'P 1'
#
loop_
_entity.id
_entity.type
_entity.pdbx_description
1 polymer ?
#
loop_
_entity_poly.entity_id
_entity_poly.type
_entity_poly.pdbx_seq_one_letter_code
_entity_poly.pdbx_strand_id
1 'polypeptide(L)'
;MQPKDTTHDESFKGFTNDACPFYPCHRGVKRAFNCLFCYCPLIAYECPGPYRLYTDKNGLTRKDCSDCRLPHDGHSASWAFIQKWLERPQIWSGHPQREPYAKTRRREP
;
A
#
# COMPACT_ATOMS: atom_id res chain seq x y z
N MET A 1 -15.59 -9.01 -2.66
CA MET A 1 -15.03 -10.38 -2.58
C MET A 1 -15.35 -10.92 -1.19
N GLN A 2 -16.54 -11.48 -1.02
CA GLN A 2 -17.02 -12.05 0.23
C GLN A 2 -17.15 -13.57 0.04
N PRO A 3 -16.02 -14.29 0.19
CA PRO A 3 -16.05 -15.55 0.94
C PRO A 3 -14.83 -15.67 1.89
N LYS A 4 -14.34 -14.53 2.43
CA LYS A 4 -13.13 -14.53 3.28
C LYS A 4 -13.34 -15.30 4.60
N ASP A 5 -14.59 -15.45 5.00
CA ASP A 5 -14.98 -16.15 6.23
C ASP A 5 -15.28 -17.63 6.01
N THR A 6 -15.17 -18.13 4.76
CA THR A 6 -15.47 -19.53 4.42
C THR A 6 -14.24 -20.43 4.36
N THR A 7 -13.05 -19.90 4.66
CA THR A 7 -11.79 -20.66 4.65
C THR A 7 -10.90 -20.26 5.84
N HIS A 8 -10.13 -21.22 6.34
CA HIS A 8 -9.06 -20.98 7.32
C HIS A 8 -7.69 -20.77 6.65
N ASP A 9 -7.61 -20.94 5.33
CA ASP A 9 -6.38 -20.70 4.57
C ASP A 9 -6.15 -19.19 4.41
N GLU A 10 -5.02 -18.70 4.90
CA GLU A 10 -4.66 -17.28 4.94
C GLU A 10 -3.79 -16.84 3.74
N SER A 11 -3.44 -17.76 2.84
CA SER A 11 -2.57 -17.49 1.67
C SER A 11 -3.14 -16.43 0.72
N PHE A 12 -4.46 -16.20 0.73
CA PHE A 12 -5.09 -15.12 -0.01
C PHE A 12 -4.68 -13.71 0.49
N LYS A 13 -4.15 -13.60 1.71
CA LYS A 13 -3.72 -12.30 2.29
C LYS A 13 -2.36 -11.86 1.77
N GLY A 14 -1.57 -12.76 1.19
CA GLY A 14 -0.28 -12.42 0.60
C GLY A 14 0.62 -13.61 0.35
N PHE A 15 1.69 -13.34 -0.37
CA PHE A 15 2.79 -14.27 -0.62
C PHE A 15 4.09 -13.48 -0.77
N THR A 16 5.21 -14.17 -0.63
CA THR A 16 6.54 -13.65 -0.99
C THR A 16 7.02 -14.38 -2.24
N ASN A 17 7.40 -13.65 -3.28
CA ASN A 17 8.06 -14.24 -4.45
C ASN A 17 9.57 -13.99 -4.36
N ASP A 18 10.30 -14.87 -3.67
CA ASP A 18 11.74 -14.75 -3.48
C ASP A 18 12.54 -14.91 -4.80
N ALA A 19 11.93 -15.47 -5.85
CA ALA A 19 12.53 -15.57 -7.18
C ALA A 19 12.40 -14.28 -8.01
N CYS A 20 11.71 -13.26 -7.51
CA CYS A 20 11.56 -11.98 -8.21
C CYS A 20 12.92 -11.25 -8.32
N PRO A 21 13.37 -10.83 -9.51
CA PRO A 21 14.66 -10.16 -9.69
C PRO A 21 14.72 -8.78 -9.04
N PHE A 22 13.57 -8.22 -8.65
CA PHE A 22 13.47 -6.95 -7.96
C PHE A 22 13.38 -7.10 -6.43
N TYR A 23 13.38 -8.34 -5.91
CA TYR A 23 13.25 -8.59 -4.47
C TYR A 23 14.55 -8.26 -3.70
N PRO A 24 14.46 -7.57 -2.54
CA PRO A 24 13.28 -6.91 -1.99
C PRO A 24 12.97 -5.60 -2.72
N CYS A 25 11.74 -5.43 -3.22
CA CYS A 25 11.38 -4.26 -4.03
C CYS A 25 11.34 -2.95 -3.22
N HIS A 26 11.04 -3.04 -1.93
CA HIS A 26 11.03 -1.92 -0.99
C HIS A 26 11.95 -2.20 0.19
N ARG A 27 12.83 -1.23 0.50
CA ARG A 27 13.79 -1.34 1.62
C ARG A 27 13.11 -1.01 2.95
N GLY A 28 13.52 -1.69 4.03
CA GLY A 28 13.06 -1.41 5.40
C GLY A 28 11.72 -2.04 5.78
N VAL A 29 11.28 -3.05 5.02
CA VAL A 29 10.23 -3.98 5.43
C VAL A 29 10.77 -4.84 6.59
N LYS A 30 9.97 -5.04 7.64
CA LYS A 30 10.41 -5.70 8.89
C LYS A 30 9.84 -7.12 9.03
N ARG A 31 8.69 -7.38 8.41
CA ARG A 31 7.96 -8.66 8.43
C ARG A 31 8.04 -9.33 7.05
N ALA A 32 7.31 -10.42 6.85
CA ALA A 32 7.23 -11.10 5.54
C ALA A 32 6.81 -10.12 4.44
N PHE A 33 7.54 -10.07 3.34
CA PHE A 33 7.22 -9.16 2.24
C PHE A 33 5.92 -9.59 1.56
N ASN A 34 5.00 -8.67 1.31
CA ASN A 34 3.76 -8.98 0.59
C ASN A 34 3.86 -8.58 -0.89
N CYS A 35 3.98 -9.56 -1.79
CA CYS A 35 4.01 -9.37 -3.24
C CYS A 35 2.62 -9.27 -3.88
N LEU A 36 1.53 -9.54 -3.14
CA LEU A 36 0.17 -9.43 -3.66
C LEU A 36 -0.16 -8.02 -4.16
N PHE A 37 0.48 -7.01 -3.58
CA PHE A 37 0.27 -5.60 -3.89
C PHE A 37 1.49 -4.95 -4.55
N CYS A 38 2.27 -5.71 -5.35
CA CYS A 38 3.43 -5.19 -6.10
C CYS A 38 3.12 -3.90 -6.88
N TYR A 39 1.88 -3.74 -7.34
CA TYR A 39 1.35 -2.44 -7.72
C TYR A 39 0.43 -1.92 -6.62
N CYS A 40 0.58 -0.64 -6.27
CA CYS A 40 -0.23 -0.03 -5.22
C CYS A 40 -1.72 -0.04 -5.63
N PRO A 41 -2.58 -0.80 -4.94
CA PRO A 41 -4.01 -0.82 -5.25
C PRO A 41 -4.71 0.50 -4.89
N LEU A 42 -4.02 1.39 -4.16
CA LEU A 42 -4.51 2.70 -3.74
C LEU A 42 -3.97 3.86 -4.59
N ILE A 43 -3.34 3.58 -5.74
CA ILE A 43 -2.67 4.61 -6.55
C ILE A 43 -3.61 5.73 -7.01
N ALA A 44 -4.89 5.40 -7.27
CA ALA A 44 -5.92 6.34 -7.72
C ALA A 44 -6.76 6.93 -6.57
N TYR A 45 -6.51 6.52 -5.33
CA TYR A 45 -7.33 6.88 -4.17
C TYR A 45 -6.54 7.69 -3.15
N GLU A 46 -7.22 8.53 -2.37
CA GLU A 46 -6.65 9.12 -1.17
C GLU A 46 -6.16 8.02 -0.25
N CYS A 47 -4.91 8.12 0.19
CA CYS A 47 -4.27 7.11 1.02
C CYS A 47 -3.23 7.74 1.94
N PRO A 48 -2.90 7.09 3.07
CA PRO A 48 -1.92 7.60 4.02
C PRO A 48 -0.48 7.22 3.64
N GLY A 49 -0.24 6.67 2.45
CA GLY A 49 1.09 6.28 2.02
C GLY A 49 2.05 7.47 1.97
N PRO A 50 3.35 7.29 2.24
CA PRO A 50 4.35 8.35 2.14
C PRO A 50 4.73 8.62 0.67
N TYR A 51 3.75 8.67 -0.24
CA TYR A 51 4.00 8.86 -1.66
C TYR A 51 4.50 10.28 -1.94
N ARG A 52 5.37 10.42 -2.94
CA ARG A 52 5.73 11.71 -3.52
C ARG A 52 4.89 11.98 -4.75
N LEU A 53 4.85 13.22 -5.22
CA LEU A 53 4.23 13.56 -6.50
C LEU A 53 5.30 13.81 -7.56
N TYR A 54 5.00 13.38 -8.77
CA TYR A 54 5.80 13.69 -9.95
C TYR A 54 4.88 13.92 -11.15
N THR A 55 5.37 14.65 -12.14
CA THR A 55 4.70 14.82 -13.43
C THR A 55 5.28 13.79 -14.40
N ASP A 56 4.43 12.96 -14.99
CA ASP A 56 4.86 11.97 -15.97
C ASP A 56 5.21 12.62 -17.33
N LYS A 57 5.72 11.81 -18.27
CA LYS A 57 6.08 12.27 -19.62
C LYS A 57 4.91 12.87 -20.44
N ASN A 58 3.68 12.64 -20.00
CA ASN A 58 2.46 13.13 -20.66
C ASN A 58 1.89 14.38 -19.94
N GLY A 59 2.60 14.92 -18.95
CA GLY A 59 2.13 16.08 -18.18
C GLY A 59 1.14 15.75 -17.06
N LEU A 60 0.89 14.46 -16.77
CA LEU A 60 -0.06 14.07 -15.72
C LEU A 60 0.64 13.95 -14.36
N THR A 61 0.09 14.59 -13.34
CA THR A 61 0.54 14.43 -11.95
C THR A 61 0.19 13.04 -11.44
N ARG A 62 1.19 12.31 -10.93
CA ARG A 62 1.06 10.95 -10.42
C ARG A 62 1.71 10.80 -9.05
N LYS A 63 1.31 9.73 -8.35
CA LYS A 63 1.94 9.30 -7.10
C LYS A 63 3.14 8.41 -7.39
N ASP A 64 4.28 8.75 -6.81
CA ASP A 64 5.45 7.88 -6.68
C ASP A 64 5.39 7.19 -5.32
N CYS A 65 5.12 5.88 -5.35
CA CYS A 65 5.01 5.02 -4.18
C CYS A 65 6.28 4.21 -3.91
N SER A 66 7.42 4.52 -4.54
CA SER A 66 8.66 3.70 -4.45
C SER A 66 9.22 3.58 -3.03
N ASP A 67 8.90 4.53 -2.14
CA ASP A 67 9.28 4.50 -0.71
C ASP A 67 8.15 3.97 0.21
N CYS A 68 7.02 3.53 -0.34
CA CYS A 68 5.87 3.07 0.44
C CYS A 68 6.00 1.59 0.82
N ARG A 69 5.94 1.30 2.13
CA ARG A 69 5.97 -0.08 2.66
C ARG A 69 4.63 -0.57 3.20
N LEU A 70 3.63 0.29 3.27
CA LEU A 70 2.35 -0.03 3.92
C LEU A 70 1.68 -1.30 3.38
N PRO A 71 1.69 -1.58 2.05
CA PRO A 71 1.09 -2.79 1.53
C PRO A 71 2.09 -3.97 1.42
N HIS A 72 3.32 -3.80 1.92
CA HIS A 72 4.41 -4.78 1.73
C HIS A 72 4.97 -5.33 3.03
N ASP A 73 4.60 -4.79 4.18
CA ASP A 73 5.09 -5.25 5.47
C ASP A 73 4.09 -6.22 6.09
N GLY A 74 4.37 -7.53 6.01
CA GLY A 74 3.58 -8.66 6.49
C GLY A 74 2.26 -8.88 5.75
N HIS A 75 1.95 -10.14 5.42
CA HIS A 75 0.78 -10.52 4.63
C HIS A 75 -0.54 -10.05 5.26
N SER A 76 -0.85 -10.49 6.48
CA SER A 76 -2.13 -10.18 7.13
C SER A 76 -2.32 -8.67 7.42
N ALA A 77 -1.28 -7.97 7.86
CA ALA A 77 -1.40 -6.54 8.14
C ALA A 77 -1.54 -5.70 6.86
N SER A 78 -0.79 -6.05 5.81
CA SER A 78 -0.89 -5.39 4.51
C SER A 78 -2.27 -5.60 3.90
N TRP A 79 -2.78 -6.84 3.94
CA TRP A 79 -4.13 -7.17 3.50
C TRP A 79 -5.18 -6.36 4.26
N ALA A 80 -5.15 -6.37 5.59
CA ALA A 80 -6.10 -5.61 6.42
C ALA A 80 -6.04 -4.11 6.10
N PHE A 81 -4.85 -3.54 5.93
CA PHE A 81 -4.65 -2.14 5.56
C PHE A 81 -5.28 -1.80 4.20
N ILE A 82 -5.02 -2.61 3.17
CA ILE A 82 -5.61 -2.40 1.83
C ILE A 82 -7.13 -2.53 1.87
N GLN A 83 -7.64 -3.57 2.55
CA GLN A 83 -9.08 -3.79 2.66
C GLN A 83 -9.79 -2.62 3.35
N LYS A 84 -9.22 -2.08 4.43
CA LYS A 84 -9.74 -0.91 5.13
C LYS A 84 -9.89 0.30 4.20
N TRP A 85 -8.93 0.54 3.31
CA TRP A 85 -9.02 1.69 2.38
C TRP A 85 -9.89 1.47 1.16
N LEU A 86 -10.03 0.22 0.72
CA LEU A 86 -10.95 -0.13 -0.36
C LEU A 86 -12.41 -0.24 0.09
N GLU A 87 -12.69 -0.28 1.39
CA GLU A 87 -14.07 -0.32 1.92
C GLU A 87 -14.82 1.00 1.68
N ARG A 88 -14.12 2.14 1.79
CA ARG A 88 -14.68 3.48 1.54
C ARG A 88 -13.69 4.34 0.75
N PRO A 89 -13.42 4.00 -0.52
CA PRO A 89 -12.39 4.67 -1.30
C PRO A 89 -12.81 6.11 -1.59
N GLN A 90 -11.88 7.04 -1.44
CA GLN A 90 -12.01 8.42 -1.91
C GLN A 90 -11.06 8.60 -3.08
N ILE A 91 -11.54 9.11 -4.20
CA ILE A 91 -10.69 9.35 -5.38
C ILE A 91 -9.65 10.42 -5.03
N TRP A 92 -8.39 10.19 -5.40
CA TRP A 92 -7.33 11.15 -5.14
C TRP A 92 -7.58 12.46 -5.87
N SER A 93 -7.48 13.56 -5.13
CA SER A 93 -7.74 14.93 -5.61
C SER A 93 -6.67 15.47 -6.58
N GLY A 94 -5.56 14.77 -6.79
CA GLY A 94 -4.43 15.25 -7.59
C GLY A 94 -3.48 16.19 -6.85
N HIS A 95 -3.78 16.53 -5.59
CA HIS A 95 -2.98 17.44 -4.77
C HIS A 95 -2.05 16.70 -3.79
N PRO A 96 -0.99 17.37 -3.29
CA PRO A 96 -0.13 16.83 -2.24
C PRO A 96 -0.93 16.46 -0.99
N GLN A 97 -0.47 15.45 -0.27
CA GLN A 97 -1.07 15.06 1.00
C GLN A 97 -0.98 16.23 2.00
N ARG A 98 -2.11 16.65 2.56
CA ARG A 98 -2.16 17.79 3.50
C ARG A 98 -1.44 17.50 4.83
N GLU A 99 -1.45 16.25 5.30
CA GLU A 99 -0.65 15.81 6.45
C GLU A 99 -0.03 14.42 6.19
N PRO A 100 1.30 14.24 6.35
CA PRO A 100 1.94 12.94 6.24
C PRO A 100 1.51 12.00 7.36
N TYR A 101 1.23 10.73 7.04
CA TYR A 101 0.86 9.68 8.01
C TYR A 101 1.82 9.53 9.20
N ALA A 102 3.11 9.83 9.03
CA ALA A 102 4.08 9.81 10.13
C ALA A 102 3.75 10.81 11.25
N LYS A 103 3.02 11.90 10.96
CA LYS A 103 2.63 12.91 11.95
C LYS A 103 1.35 12.56 12.72
N THR A 104 0.48 11.72 12.16
CA THR A 104 -0.76 11.31 12.83
C THR A 104 -0.50 10.31 13.96
N ARG A 105 0.50 9.43 13.82
CA ARG A 105 0.90 8.46 14.86
C ARG A 105 1.60 9.07 16.10
N ARG A 106 2.07 10.32 16.03
CA ARG A 106 2.66 11.02 17.19
C ARG A 106 1.63 11.82 18.00
N ARG A 107 0.37 11.83 17.56
CA ARG A 107 -0.72 12.61 18.18
C ARG A 107 -1.76 11.77 18.91
N GLU A 108 -1.60 10.45 19.00
CA GLU A 108 -2.41 9.63 19.91
C GLU A 108 -1.76 9.66 21.31
N PRO A 109 -2.48 10.10 22.36
CA PRO A 109 -2.02 10.05 23.74
C PRO A 109 -1.89 8.61 24.27
#